data_AF-E4NRP8-F1
#
_entry.id   AF-E4NRP8-F1
#
_cell.length_a   1.000
_cell.length_b   1.000
_cell.length_c   1.000
_cell.angle_alpha   90.00
_cell.angle_beta   90.00
_cell.angle_gamma   90.00
#
_symmetry.space_group_name_H-M   'P 1'
#
loop_
_entity.id
_entity.type
_entity.pdbx_description
1 polymer ?
#
loop_
_entity_poly.entity_id
_entity_poly.type
_entity_poly.pdbx_seq_one_letter_code
_entity_poly.pdbx_strand_id
1 'polypeptide(L)'
;MTDNDNEAVEVVDDDVAEAEAASDDSETAAAETTEEEVAEATTADAADEEAAEDEADAEAAEEEPTFDEDVMPDEEADLLIPVEDYLGAGVHIGTQQKTNDMERFIHRVRDDGLYVLDVSQTDSRIRTAADFLAGYDPEQILVTSSRQYGRFPAKKFADAVGARARTGRFIPGTLTNPDYAGYIEPDVVVVTDPIGDSQAVKEAITVGIPVIAMCDSNNQTSNVDLVVPTNNKGRRALSVVYWLLANETLDRRGTDQVYALEDFEAEV
;
A
#
# COMPACT_ATOMS: atom_id res chain seq x y z
N MET A 1 -43.99 -22.27 -39.62
CA MET A 1 -45.37 -22.60 -40.06
C MET A 1 -46.09 -23.29 -38.91
N THR A 2 -46.72 -22.56 -37.98
CA THR A 2 -47.08 -21.14 -38.01
C THR A 2 -46.57 -20.38 -36.80
N ASP A 3 -46.02 -19.23 -37.09
CA ASP A 3 -45.64 -18.14 -36.20
C ASP A 3 -46.91 -17.45 -35.66
N ASN A 4 -46.85 -16.89 -34.45
CA ASN A 4 -47.38 -15.53 -34.21
C ASN A 4 -46.80 -14.92 -32.91
N ASP A 5 -46.56 -13.62 -32.96
CA ASP A 5 -45.76 -12.86 -32.00
C ASP A 5 -46.53 -12.25 -30.80
N ASN A 6 -45.76 -11.99 -29.74
CA ASN A 6 -45.73 -10.76 -28.94
C ASN A 6 -47.02 -10.19 -28.30
N GLU A 7 -47.03 -10.13 -26.97
CA GLU A 7 -47.53 -8.94 -26.25
C GLU A 7 -46.66 -8.68 -25.01
N ALA A 8 -46.25 -7.42 -24.82
CA ALA A 8 -45.41 -6.97 -23.70
C ALA A 8 -46.26 -6.23 -22.68
N VAL A 9 -46.05 -6.47 -21.38
CA VAL A 9 -46.69 -5.71 -20.30
C VAL A 9 -45.68 -5.35 -19.21
N GLU A 10 -45.31 -4.07 -19.25
CA GLU A 10 -45.10 -3.13 -18.15
C GLU A 10 -44.19 -3.49 -16.94
N VAL A 11 -43.10 -2.71 -16.93
CA VAL A 11 -42.36 -2.16 -15.80
C VAL A 11 -43.24 -1.87 -14.56
N VAL A 12 -42.72 -2.18 -13.38
CA VAL A 12 -43.12 -1.54 -12.12
C VAL A 12 -41.85 -1.12 -11.39
N ASP A 13 -41.54 0.18 -11.45
CA ASP A 13 -40.58 0.83 -10.56
C ASP A 13 -41.22 1.00 -9.18
N ASP A 14 -40.50 0.69 -8.10
CA ASP A 14 -40.91 1.01 -6.73
C ASP A 14 -39.76 1.75 -6.03
N ASP A 15 -39.72 3.06 -6.31
CA ASP A 15 -38.78 4.04 -5.76
C ASP A 15 -39.24 4.44 -4.35
N VAL A 16 -38.71 3.79 -3.31
CA VAL A 16 -39.00 4.14 -1.90
C VAL A 16 -37.96 5.14 -1.39
N ALA A 17 -38.25 6.42 -1.58
CA ALA A 17 -37.53 7.53 -1.00
C ALA A 17 -38.25 8.10 0.23
N GLU A 18 -37.76 7.76 1.43
CA GLU A 18 -38.07 8.42 2.71
C GLU A 18 -36.81 8.37 3.60
N ALA A 19 -36.53 9.30 4.51
CA ALA A 19 -36.84 10.72 4.61
C ALA A 19 -35.90 11.28 5.70
N GLU A 20 -35.29 12.44 5.53
CA GLU A 20 -34.51 13.05 6.62
C GLU A 20 -35.44 13.62 7.69
N ALA A 21 -35.18 13.28 8.95
CA ALA A 21 -35.84 13.87 10.11
C ALA A 21 -34.79 14.22 11.17
N ALA A 22 -34.36 15.49 11.15
CA ALA A 22 -33.68 16.09 12.29
C ALA A 22 -34.72 16.59 13.30
N SER A 23 -34.55 16.24 14.57
CA SER A 23 -35.23 16.91 15.68
C SER A 23 -34.27 17.00 16.86
N ASP A 24 -33.65 18.17 16.98
CA ASP A 24 -33.21 18.71 18.26
C ASP A 24 -34.46 18.91 19.13
N ASP A 25 -34.44 18.45 20.37
CA ASP A 25 -35.23 19.10 21.42
C ASP A 25 -34.61 18.85 22.79
N SER A 26 -34.70 19.88 23.63
CA SER A 26 -33.95 20.02 24.88
C SER A 26 -34.87 19.94 26.11
N GLU A 27 -34.36 20.35 27.28
CA GLU A 27 -35.07 20.44 28.58
C GLU A 27 -35.36 19.09 29.29
N THR A 28 -35.25 18.96 30.63
CA THR A 28 -34.96 19.94 31.70
C THR A 28 -34.39 19.28 32.99
N ALA A 29 -34.05 20.12 33.99
CA ALA A 29 -33.58 19.83 35.37
C ALA A 29 -32.04 19.66 35.52
N ALA A 30 -31.24 20.57 36.10
CA ALA A 30 -31.43 21.57 37.17
C ALA A 30 -31.94 20.98 38.50
N ALA A 31 -31.32 21.13 39.68
CA ALA A 31 -30.06 21.77 40.12
C ALA A 31 -29.65 21.15 41.51
N GLU A 32 -28.76 21.63 42.39
CA GLU A 32 -27.96 22.87 42.53
C GLU A 32 -26.80 22.67 43.55
N THR A 33 -25.76 23.53 43.54
CA THR A 33 -24.81 23.88 44.64
C THR A 33 -24.16 22.83 45.57
N THR A 34 -22.83 22.86 45.67
CA THR A 34 -22.16 23.40 46.88
C THR A 34 -20.75 23.92 46.56
N GLU A 35 -20.42 25.12 47.03
CA GLU A 35 -19.09 25.74 46.98
C GLU A 35 -18.33 25.45 48.28
N GLU A 36 -16.99 25.36 48.23
CA GLU A 36 -16.15 25.76 49.37
C GLU A 36 -14.74 26.18 48.88
N GLU A 37 -14.51 27.50 48.77
CA GLU A 37 -13.16 28.07 48.78
C GLU A 37 -12.72 28.30 50.22
N VAL A 38 -11.47 27.95 50.56
CA VAL A 38 -10.75 28.58 51.68
C VAL A 38 -9.32 28.87 51.24
N ALA A 39 -8.95 30.14 51.26
CA ALA A 39 -7.59 30.62 51.05
C ALA A 39 -6.99 31.08 52.39
N GLU A 40 -5.70 30.83 52.61
CA GLU A 40 -4.86 31.70 53.44
C GLU A 40 -3.39 31.63 52.98
N ALA A 41 -2.68 32.76 53.06
CA ALA A 41 -1.33 32.91 52.55
C ALA A 41 -0.45 33.72 53.52
N THR A 42 0.73 33.19 53.85
CA THR A 42 1.89 33.86 54.51
C THR A 42 3.08 32.88 54.45
N THR A 43 4.36 33.24 54.30
CA THR A 43 5.03 34.54 54.03
C THR A 43 6.44 34.25 53.48
N ALA A 44 6.98 35.22 52.75
CA ALA A 44 8.33 35.31 52.21
C ALA A 44 9.51 34.95 53.14
N ASP A 45 10.60 34.50 52.52
CA ASP A 45 11.95 35.08 52.75
C ASP A 45 12.72 35.07 51.40
N ALA A 46 13.69 35.98 51.22
CA ALA A 46 14.36 36.22 49.95
C ALA A 46 15.87 36.49 50.10
N ALA A 47 16.68 35.90 49.22
CA ALA A 47 18.10 36.18 48.93
C ALA A 47 18.66 35.02 48.05
N ASP A 48 19.58 35.18 47.11
CA ASP A 48 20.03 36.36 46.34
C ASP A 48 20.86 35.84 45.14
N GLU A 49 20.96 36.64 44.07
CA GLU A 49 22.08 36.87 43.11
C GLU A 49 23.25 35.84 42.96
N GLU A 50 23.89 35.61 41.79
CA GLU A 50 24.01 36.44 40.57
C GLU A 50 24.61 35.65 39.36
N ALA A 51 24.57 36.27 38.18
CA ALA A 51 25.50 36.17 37.02
C ALA A 51 25.58 34.86 36.19
N ALA A 52 25.83 34.87 34.87
CA ALA A 52 26.01 35.99 33.92
C ALA A 52 25.59 35.61 32.48
N GLU A 53 25.36 36.62 31.66
CA GLU A 53 25.13 36.55 30.21
C GLU A 53 26.44 36.37 29.44
N ASP A 54 26.39 35.81 28.23
CA ASP A 54 27.30 36.15 27.13
C ASP A 54 26.64 35.80 25.77
N GLU A 55 26.38 36.81 24.94
CA GLU A 55 25.95 36.63 23.54
C GLU A 55 27.17 36.65 22.61
N ALA A 56 27.21 35.75 21.63
CA ALA A 56 28.12 35.86 20.48
C ALA A 56 27.48 35.29 19.21
N ASP A 57 27.05 36.21 18.35
CA ASP A 57 26.52 36.03 17.00
C ASP A 57 27.54 35.38 16.05
N ALA A 58 27.11 34.46 15.17
CA ALA A 58 27.55 34.38 13.75
C ALA A 58 27.03 33.12 13.00
N GLU A 59 26.60 33.36 11.74
CA GLU A 59 26.45 32.41 10.63
C GLU A 59 25.35 31.32 10.73
N ALA A 60 24.10 31.76 10.56
CA ALA A 60 23.10 30.94 9.87
C ALA A 60 23.43 30.87 8.37
N ALA A 61 23.97 29.74 7.91
CA ALA A 61 24.04 29.41 6.50
C ALA A 61 22.68 28.86 6.03
N GLU A 62 22.17 29.35 4.90
CA GLU A 62 20.99 28.77 4.24
C GLU A 62 21.42 27.45 3.58
N GLU A 63 21.21 26.32 4.26
CA GLU A 63 21.32 25.00 3.64
C GLU A 63 20.10 24.75 2.75
N GLU A 64 20.30 24.82 1.42
CA GLU A 64 19.33 24.25 0.48
C GLU A 64 19.22 22.73 0.71
N PRO A 65 18.03 22.13 0.52
CA PRO A 65 17.82 20.72 0.84
C PRO A 65 18.71 19.85 -0.04
N THR A 66 19.68 19.19 0.58
CA THR A 66 20.52 18.19 -0.07
C THR A 66 19.64 17.04 -0.54
N PHE A 67 19.70 16.74 -1.85
CA PHE A 67 19.08 15.53 -2.37
C PHE A 67 19.80 14.31 -1.75
N ASP A 68 19.02 13.35 -1.24
CA ASP A 68 19.51 12.09 -0.65
C ASP A 68 20.21 11.22 -1.72
N GLU A 69 21.49 11.51 -2.01
CA GLU A 69 22.26 10.82 -3.06
C GLU A 69 22.88 9.49 -2.56
N ASP A 70 23.17 9.38 -1.25
CA ASP A 70 23.78 8.19 -0.66
C ASP A 70 22.74 7.20 -0.10
N VAL A 71 22.39 6.19 -0.92
CA VAL A 71 21.54 5.03 -0.55
C VAL A 71 22.25 3.69 -0.84
N MET A 72 23.51 3.70 -1.28
CA MET A 72 24.22 2.53 -1.79
C MET A 72 25.69 2.42 -1.34
N PRO A 73 26.23 1.19 -1.17
CA PRO A 73 27.67 0.94 -1.07
C PRO A 73 28.30 0.61 -2.44
N ASP A 74 29.06 1.57 -3.01
CA ASP A 74 30.22 1.47 -3.93
C ASP A 74 30.26 0.51 -5.15
N GLU A 75 29.25 -0.28 -5.47
CA GLU A 75 29.16 -1.02 -6.74
C GLU A 75 27.94 -0.59 -7.56
N GLU A 76 28.18 -0.20 -8.83
CA GLU A 76 27.12 -0.07 -9.85
C GLU A 76 26.45 -1.43 -10.04
N ALA A 77 25.40 -1.68 -9.25
CA ALA A 77 24.55 -2.82 -9.44
C ALA A 77 23.93 -2.74 -10.85
N ASP A 78 24.00 -3.85 -11.59
CA ASP A 78 23.21 -4.07 -12.80
C ASP A 78 21.73 -4.07 -12.39
N LEU A 79 21.09 -2.90 -12.39
CA LEU A 79 19.70 -2.66 -11.99
C LEU A 79 18.79 -2.61 -13.23
N LEU A 80 17.51 -2.95 -13.06
CA LEU A 80 16.51 -2.96 -14.14
C LEU A 80 16.16 -1.57 -14.65
N ILE A 81 16.30 -0.55 -13.80
CA ILE A 81 16.12 0.88 -14.11
C ILE A 81 17.28 1.64 -13.45
N PRO A 82 17.74 2.77 -14.05
CA PRO A 82 18.49 3.80 -13.33
C PRO A 82 17.96 4.09 -11.91
N VAL A 83 18.88 4.34 -10.99
CA VAL A 83 18.60 4.56 -9.55
C VAL A 83 17.67 5.78 -9.36
N GLU A 84 17.88 6.80 -10.19
CA GLU A 84 17.14 8.06 -10.20
C GLU A 84 15.64 7.86 -10.41
N ASP A 85 15.24 6.87 -11.22
CA ASP A 85 13.82 6.57 -11.49
C ASP A 85 13.18 5.84 -10.30
N TYR A 86 13.90 4.92 -9.65
CA TYR A 86 13.45 4.28 -8.40
C TYR A 86 13.28 5.31 -7.26
N LEU A 87 14.22 6.26 -7.16
CA LEU A 87 14.16 7.35 -6.18
C LEU A 87 13.02 8.33 -6.51
N GLY A 88 12.88 8.74 -7.77
CA GLY A 88 11.84 9.65 -8.27
C GLY A 88 10.41 9.07 -8.21
N ALA A 89 10.28 7.74 -8.23
CA ALA A 89 9.02 7.05 -7.97
C ALA A 89 8.69 6.88 -6.48
N GLY A 90 9.67 7.08 -5.59
CA GLY A 90 9.51 6.95 -4.14
C GLY A 90 9.43 5.51 -3.62
N VAL A 91 10.02 4.55 -4.34
CA VAL A 91 10.00 3.10 -4.00
C VAL A 91 10.69 2.82 -2.65
N HIS A 92 11.77 3.56 -2.37
CA HIS A 92 12.58 3.48 -1.16
C HIS A 92 11.91 4.08 0.10
N ILE A 93 10.84 4.87 -0.04
CA ILE A 93 10.23 5.61 1.08
C ILE A 93 9.28 4.68 1.85
N GLY A 94 9.71 4.19 3.00
CA GLY A 94 8.89 3.39 3.91
C GLY A 94 8.07 4.24 4.88
N THR A 95 7.79 3.69 6.07
CA THR A 95 7.00 4.37 7.12
C THR A 95 7.83 4.73 8.36
N GLN A 96 7.18 5.32 9.37
CA GLN A 96 7.73 5.50 10.72
C GLN A 96 7.68 4.23 11.59
N GLN A 97 7.04 3.15 11.13
CA GLN A 97 6.94 1.89 11.87
C GLN A 97 7.80 0.82 11.20
N LYS A 98 8.42 -0.04 12.02
CA LYS A 98 9.15 -1.23 11.53
C LYS A 98 8.66 -2.51 12.19
N THR A 99 8.70 -3.60 11.42
CA THR A 99 8.55 -4.97 11.89
C THR A 99 9.90 -5.67 11.88
N ASN A 100 10.18 -6.54 12.86
CA ASN A 100 11.41 -7.36 12.91
C ASN A 100 11.69 -8.12 11.59
N ASP A 101 10.65 -8.64 10.94
CA ASP A 101 10.72 -9.34 9.64
C ASP A 101 11.32 -8.49 8.49
N MET A 102 11.12 -7.18 8.57
CA MET A 102 11.49 -6.20 7.54
C MET A 102 12.84 -5.51 7.82
N GLU A 103 13.44 -5.69 9.00
CA GLU A 103 14.70 -5.02 9.37
C GLU A 103 15.85 -5.30 8.39
N ARG A 104 15.88 -6.50 7.78
CA ARG A 104 16.86 -6.87 6.74
C ARG A 104 16.77 -6.06 5.44
N PHE A 105 15.62 -5.44 5.15
CA PHE A 105 15.37 -4.66 3.94
C PHE A 105 15.47 -3.14 4.18
N ILE A 106 15.67 -2.71 5.43
CA ILE A 106 15.80 -1.31 5.82
C ILE A 106 17.29 -0.95 5.80
N HIS A 107 17.67 0.02 4.96
CA HIS A 107 19.05 0.50 4.85
C HIS A 107 19.37 1.52 5.96
N ARG A 108 18.57 2.59 6.05
CA ARG A 108 18.74 3.67 7.04
C ARG A 108 17.41 4.25 7.51
N VAL A 109 17.48 5.16 8.48
CA VAL A 109 16.37 6.03 8.88
C VAL A 109 16.72 7.44 8.40
N ARG A 110 15.76 8.16 7.80
CA ARG A 110 15.88 9.61 7.52
C ARG A 110 15.60 10.40 8.80
N ASP A 111 16.05 11.64 8.86
CA ASP A 111 15.84 12.59 9.97
C ASP A 111 14.35 12.79 10.32
N ASP A 112 13.44 12.67 9.34
CA ASP A 112 11.98 12.66 9.52
C ASP A 112 11.44 11.43 10.31
N GLY A 113 12.30 10.48 10.67
CA GLY A 113 11.93 9.20 11.28
C GLY A 113 11.32 8.18 10.29
N LEU A 114 11.40 8.43 8.99
CA LEU A 114 10.98 7.48 7.95
C LEU A 114 12.08 6.43 7.69
N TYR A 115 11.70 5.16 7.64
CA TYR A 115 12.59 4.08 7.24
C TYR A 115 12.81 4.08 5.72
N VAL A 116 14.08 4.02 5.30
CA VAL A 116 14.50 3.92 3.90
C VAL A 116 14.76 2.46 3.55
N LEU A 117 14.07 1.95 2.53
CA LEU A 117 14.22 0.60 2.01
C LEU A 117 15.37 0.53 0.99
N ASP A 118 16.03 -0.63 0.95
CA ASP A 118 17.11 -0.94 0.02
C ASP A 118 16.56 -1.27 -1.39
N VAL A 119 16.95 -0.44 -2.37
CA VAL A 119 16.52 -0.57 -3.77
C VAL A 119 17.16 -1.78 -4.46
N SER A 120 18.39 -2.15 -4.13
CA SER A 120 19.08 -3.32 -4.71
C SER A 120 18.46 -4.63 -4.26
N GLN A 121 18.05 -4.72 -2.98
CA GLN A 121 17.24 -5.83 -2.51
C GLN A 121 15.84 -5.84 -3.14
N THR A 122 15.28 -4.68 -3.48
CA THR A 122 14.00 -4.58 -4.20
C THR A 122 14.11 -5.17 -5.60
N ASP A 123 15.10 -4.74 -6.38
CA ASP A 123 15.39 -5.22 -7.74
C ASP A 123 15.62 -6.75 -7.79
N SER A 124 16.50 -7.26 -6.93
CA SER A 124 16.77 -8.69 -6.79
C SER A 124 15.50 -9.52 -6.51
N ARG A 125 14.57 -8.99 -5.70
CA ARG A 125 13.29 -9.63 -5.41
C ARG A 125 12.28 -9.52 -6.53
N ILE A 126 12.29 -8.43 -7.31
CA ILE A 126 11.47 -8.29 -8.53
C ILE A 126 11.90 -9.33 -9.57
N ARG A 127 13.21 -9.49 -9.83
CA ARG A 127 13.72 -10.56 -10.71
C ARG A 127 13.27 -11.94 -10.24
N THR A 128 13.49 -12.25 -8.96
CA THR A 128 13.07 -13.53 -8.36
C THR A 128 11.56 -13.78 -8.48
N ALA A 129 10.73 -12.73 -8.34
CA ALA A 129 9.28 -12.82 -8.50
C ALA A 129 8.87 -13.03 -9.96
N ALA A 130 9.52 -12.36 -10.91
CA ALA A 130 9.29 -12.57 -12.34
C ALA A 130 9.75 -13.97 -12.80
N ASP A 131 10.89 -14.47 -12.30
CA ASP A 131 11.36 -15.85 -12.51
C ASP A 131 10.33 -16.87 -12.01
N PHE A 132 9.75 -16.63 -10.82
CA PHE A 132 8.70 -17.47 -10.28
C PHE A 132 7.41 -17.42 -11.12
N LEU A 133 6.91 -16.23 -11.47
CA LEU A 133 5.68 -16.03 -12.23
C LEU A 133 5.78 -16.51 -13.69
N ALA A 134 6.97 -16.46 -14.29
CA ALA A 134 7.21 -17.00 -15.63
C ALA A 134 7.01 -18.53 -15.69
N GLY A 135 7.17 -19.24 -14.57
CA GLY A 135 6.97 -20.68 -14.46
C GLY A 135 5.51 -21.15 -14.38
N TYR A 136 4.55 -20.23 -14.21
CA TYR A 136 3.11 -20.54 -14.12
C TYR A 136 2.37 -20.11 -15.39
N ASP A 137 1.27 -20.81 -15.69
CA ASP A 137 0.35 -20.42 -16.75
C ASP A 137 -0.31 -19.05 -16.45
N PRO A 138 -0.46 -18.15 -17.45
CA PRO A 138 -1.05 -16.83 -17.27
C PRO A 138 -2.36 -16.83 -16.46
N GLU A 139 -3.30 -17.69 -16.84
CA GLU A 139 -4.64 -17.74 -16.26
C GLU A 139 -4.68 -18.17 -14.79
N GLN A 140 -3.62 -18.82 -14.30
CA GLN A 140 -3.51 -19.32 -12.93
C GLN A 140 -2.86 -18.33 -11.97
N ILE A 141 -2.40 -17.19 -12.47
CA ILE A 141 -1.93 -16.07 -11.65
C ILE A 141 -3.14 -15.24 -11.23
N LEU A 142 -3.39 -15.12 -9.92
CA LEU A 142 -4.37 -14.19 -9.35
C LEU A 142 -3.67 -12.96 -8.78
N VAL A 143 -4.10 -11.77 -9.21
CA VAL A 143 -3.61 -10.50 -8.65
C VAL A 143 -4.72 -9.83 -7.85
N THR A 144 -4.46 -9.53 -6.58
CA THR A 144 -5.41 -8.85 -5.68
C THR A 144 -4.89 -7.50 -5.24
N SER A 145 -5.79 -6.51 -5.19
CA SER A 145 -5.48 -5.17 -4.69
C SER A 145 -6.72 -4.44 -4.19
N SER A 146 -6.86 -4.34 -2.87
CA SER A 146 -7.91 -3.54 -2.21
C SER A 146 -7.63 -2.04 -2.24
N ARG A 147 -6.35 -1.66 -2.18
CA ARG A 147 -5.85 -0.27 -2.14
C ARG A 147 -6.19 0.51 -3.40
N GLN A 148 -6.71 1.72 -3.24
CA GLN A 148 -7.21 2.54 -4.36
C GLN A 148 -6.16 2.73 -5.47
N TYR A 149 -4.94 3.15 -5.11
CA TYR A 149 -3.84 3.35 -6.06
C TYR A 149 -3.26 2.04 -6.65
N GLY A 150 -3.48 0.90 -6.00
CA GLY A 150 -3.02 -0.41 -6.50
C GLY A 150 -3.98 -1.05 -7.52
N ARG A 151 -5.27 -0.66 -7.53
CA ARG A 151 -6.29 -1.25 -8.41
C ARG A 151 -5.96 -1.11 -9.90
N PHE A 152 -5.47 0.06 -10.32
CA PHE A 152 -5.17 0.30 -11.74
C PHE A 152 -3.89 -0.41 -12.19
N PRO A 153 -2.72 -0.27 -11.51
CA PRO A 153 -1.53 -1.05 -11.85
C PRO A 153 -1.74 -2.57 -11.80
N ALA A 154 -2.46 -3.08 -10.78
CA ALA A 154 -2.75 -4.51 -10.68
C ALA A 154 -3.65 -5.02 -11.82
N LYS A 155 -4.60 -4.21 -12.29
CA LYS A 155 -5.41 -4.55 -13.47
C LYS A 155 -4.57 -4.51 -14.75
N LYS A 156 -3.76 -3.47 -14.94
CA LYS A 156 -2.87 -3.32 -16.11
C LYS A 156 -1.84 -4.44 -16.21
N PHE A 157 -1.24 -4.83 -15.08
CA PHE A 157 -0.38 -6.01 -14.98
C PHE A 157 -1.13 -7.28 -15.41
N ALA A 158 -2.37 -7.45 -14.96
CA ALA A 158 -3.17 -8.63 -15.31
C ALA A 158 -3.54 -8.66 -16.80
N ASP A 159 -3.96 -7.51 -17.36
CA ASP A 159 -4.23 -7.34 -18.80
C ASP A 159 -2.97 -7.61 -19.65
N ALA A 160 -1.79 -7.22 -19.18
CA ALA A 160 -0.50 -7.43 -19.87
C ALA A 160 0.02 -8.88 -19.79
N VAL A 161 -0.02 -9.49 -18.61
CA VAL A 161 0.53 -10.84 -18.35
C VAL A 161 -0.46 -11.95 -18.74
N GLY A 162 -1.74 -11.61 -18.98
CA GLY A 162 -2.84 -12.55 -19.18
C GLY A 162 -3.37 -13.17 -17.88
N ALA A 163 -3.14 -12.49 -16.75
CA ALA A 163 -3.51 -12.96 -15.41
C ALA A 163 -4.94 -12.57 -15.02
N ARG A 164 -5.46 -13.19 -13.95
CA ARG A 164 -6.80 -12.87 -13.43
C ARG A 164 -6.68 -11.79 -12.35
N ALA A 165 -7.42 -10.68 -12.49
CA ALA A 165 -7.47 -9.61 -11.50
C ALA A 165 -8.70 -9.69 -10.59
N ARG A 166 -8.50 -9.44 -9.29
CA ARG A 166 -9.54 -9.16 -8.29
C ARG A 166 -9.19 -7.88 -7.53
N THR A 167 -9.52 -6.75 -8.14
CA THR A 167 -9.28 -5.41 -7.61
C THR A 167 -10.48 -4.90 -6.81
N GLY A 168 -10.24 -4.19 -5.71
CA GLY A 168 -11.29 -3.68 -4.81
C GLY A 168 -11.56 -4.62 -3.63
N ARG A 169 -12.81 -4.71 -3.18
CA ARG A 169 -13.16 -5.53 -2.00
C ARG A 169 -13.07 -7.02 -2.36
N PHE A 170 -12.09 -7.71 -1.79
CA PHE A 170 -12.02 -9.17 -1.85
C PHE A 170 -13.23 -9.78 -1.15
N ILE A 171 -13.96 -10.67 -1.83
CA ILE A 171 -15.15 -11.33 -1.27
C ILE A 171 -14.70 -12.59 -0.53
N PRO A 172 -15.01 -12.75 0.77
CA PRO A 172 -14.70 -13.98 1.49
C PRO A 172 -15.32 -15.20 0.81
N GLY A 173 -14.54 -16.25 0.60
CA GLY A 173 -14.94 -17.45 -0.13
C GLY A 173 -14.47 -17.50 -1.59
N THR A 174 -13.77 -16.47 -2.09
CA THR A 174 -13.30 -16.43 -3.48
C THR A 174 -12.32 -17.58 -3.82
N LEU A 175 -11.52 -18.07 -2.86
CA LEU A 175 -10.61 -19.21 -3.07
C LEU A 175 -11.07 -20.49 -2.35
N THR A 176 -12.04 -20.36 -1.42
CA THR A 176 -12.39 -21.43 -0.48
C THR A 176 -13.81 -21.99 -0.64
N ASN A 177 -14.69 -21.35 -1.40
CA ASN A 177 -16.08 -21.79 -1.59
C ASN A 177 -16.42 -22.05 -3.08
N PRO A 178 -16.45 -23.33 -3.53
CA PRO A 178 -16.80 -23.69 -4.90
C PRO A 178 -18.22 -23.28 -5.35
N ASP A 179 -19.17 -23.12 -4.42
CA ASP A 179 -20.54 -22.71 -4.74
C ASP A 179 -20.66 -21.21 -5.07
N TYR A 180 -19.60 -20.43 -4.85
CA TYR A 180 -19.59 -19.00 -5.14
C TYR A 180 -19.37 -18.75 -6.64
N ALA A 181 -20.25 -17.98 -7.28
CA ALA A 181 -20.16 -17.68 -8.72
C ALA A 181 -18.87 -16.94 -9.15
N GLY A 182 -18.13 -16.35 -8.21
CA GLY A 182 -16.83 -15.72 -8.45
C GLY A 182 -15.62 -16.54 -8.00
N TYR A 183 -15.81 -17.83 -7.68
CA TYR A 183 -14.76 -18.76 -7.25
C TYR A 183 -13.64 -18.90 -8.29
N ILE A 184 -12.39 -18.92 -7.82
CA ILE A 184 -11.20 -19.13 -8.66
C ILE A 184 -10.23 -20.03 -7.87
N GLU A 185 -9.64 -21.00 -8.56
CA GLU A 185 -8.50 -21.79 -8.09
C GLU A 185 -7.24 -21.32 -8.85
N PRO A 186 -6.45 -20.38 -8.30
CA PRO A 186 -5.17 -19.97 -8.88
C PRO A 186 -4.01 -20.78 -8.27
N ASP A 187 -2.95 -20.99 -9.05
CA ASP A 187 -1.72 -21.66 -8.59
C ASP A 187 -0.75 -20.70 -7.87
N VAL A 188 -0.95 -19.38 -8.01
CA VAL A 188 -0.17 -18.34 -7.30
C VAL A 188 -1.00 -17.06 -7.10
N VAL A 189 -0.84 -16.42 -5.94
CA VAL A 189 -1.47 -15.12 -5.64
C VAL A 189 -0.43 -14.02 -5.48
N VAL A 190 -0.59 -12.92 -6.21
CA VAL A 190 0.19 -11.68 -6.08
C VAL A 190 -0.66 -10.63 -5.35
N VAL A 191 -0.11 -10.09 -4.26
CA VAL A 191 -0.80 -9.23 -3.30
C VAL A 191 -0.13 -7.86 -3.20
N THR A 192 -0.90 -6.77 -3.34
CA THR A 192 -0.34 -5.40 -3.20
C THR A 192 0.01 -5.05 -1.75
N ASP A 193 -0.76 -5.51 -0.77
CA ASP A 193 -0.44 -5.27 0.65
C ASP A 193 -1.03 -6.37 1.54
N PRO A 194 -0.21 -7.16 2.28
CA PRO A 194 -0.72 -8.24 3.11
C PRO A 194 -1.58 -7.76 4.30
N ILE A 195 -1.56 -6.47 4.67
CA ILE A 195 -2.50 -5.89 5.65
C ILE A 195 -3.87 -5.63 5.01
N GLY A 196 -3.92 -4.81 3.96
CA GLY A 196 -5.16 -4.48 3.24
C GLY A 196 -5.86 -5.70 2.62
N ASP A 197 -5.08 -6.61 2.05
CA ASP A 197 -5.56 -7.81 1.36
C ASP A 197 -5.50 -9.07 2.23
N SER A 198 -5.45 -8.91 3.56
CA SER A 198 -5.28 -10.02 4.52
C SER A 198 -6.31 -11.15 4.40
N GLN A 199 -7.48 -10.90 3.81
CA GLN A 199 -8.46 -11.95 3.49
C GLN A 199 -7.97 -12.90 2.39
N ALA A 200 -7.39 -12.36 1.32
CA ALA A 200 -6.84 -13.16 0.22
C ALA A 200 -5.65 -13.99 0.70
N VAL A 201 -4.77 -13.40 1.53
CA VAL A 201 -3.62 -14.09 2.14
C VAL A 201 -4.08 -15.27 3.03
N LYS A 202 -5.10 -15.06 3.88
CA LYS A 202 -5.65 -16.14 4.74
C LYS A 202 -6.28 -17.27 3.93
N GLU A 203 -7.04 -16.94 2.89
CA GLU A 203 -7.65 -17.96 2.03
C GLU A 203 -6.61 -18.72 1.21
N ALA A 204 -5.60 -18.04 0.65
CA ALA A 204 -4.49 -18.68 -0.07
C ALA A 204 -3.76 -19.70 0.82
N ILE A 205 -3.42 -19.34 2.07
CA ILE A 205 -2.82 -20.26 3.04
C ILE A 205 -3.74 -21.44 3.39
N THR A 206 -5.06 -21.21 3.47
CA THR A 206 -6.04 -22.26 3.78
C THR A 206 -6.12 -23.30 2.66
N VAL A 207 -5.95 -22.88 1.40
CA VAL A 207 -5.92 -23.77 0.23
C VAL A 207 -4.52 -24.36 -0.01
N GLY A 208 -3.45 -23.67 0.42
CA GLY A 208 -2.06 -24.06 0.19
C GLY A 208 -1.43 -23.42 -1.06
N ILE A 209 -1.94 -22.27 -1.49
CA ILE A 209 -1.47 -21.52 -2.67
C ILE A 209 -0.34 -20.56 -2.24
N PRO A 210 0.82 -20.53 -2.94
CA PRO A 210 1.91 -19.62 -2.64
C PRO A 210 1.53 -18.15 -2.83
N VAL A 211 2.01 -17.30 -1.90
CA VAL A 211 1.71 -15.87 -1.84
C VAL A 211 2.96 -15.03 -2.07
N ILE A 212 2.94 -14.22 -3.14
CA ILE A 212 3.89 -13.14 -3.37
C ILE A 212 3.25 -11.84 -2.85
N ALA A 213 3.94 -11.06 -2.02
CA ALA A 213 3.40 -9.79 -1.53
C ALA A 213 4.41 -8.63 -1.56
N MET A 214 3.90 -7.45 -1.93
CA MET A 214 4.60 -6.18 -1.82
C MET A 214 4.52 -5.67 -0.37
N CYS A 215 5.67 -5.54 0.29
CA CYS A 215 5.76 -5.26 1.72
C CYS A 215 6.54 -3.97 1.99
N ASP A 216 5.90 -3.06 2.70
CA ASP A 216 6.47 -1.85 3.27
C ASP A 216 7.06 -2.15 4.68
N SER A 217 7.80 -1.21 5.27
CA SER A 217 8.53 -1.38 6.54
C SER A 217 7.65 -1.87 7.71
N ASN A 218 6.35 -1.54 7.67
CA ASN A 218 5.36 -1.87 8.70
C ASN A 218 4.60 -3.19 8.45
N ASN A 219 4.86 -3.90 7.35
CA ASN A 219 4.19 -5.17 7.06
C ASN A 219 4.81 -6.33 7.88
N GLN A 220 4.03 -7.40 8.07
CA GLN A 220 4.48 -8.68 8.65
C GLN A 220 4.59 -9.71 7.53
N THR A 221 5.62 -10.54 7.54
CA THR A 221 5.88 -11.47 6.42
C THR A 221 5.62 -12.93 6.78
N SER A 222 5.01 -13.22 7.93
CA SER A 222 4.81 -14.58 8.45
C SER A 222 3.93 -15.47 7.56
N ASN A 223 3.17 -14.85 6.65
CA ASN A 223 2.14 -15.45 5.79
C ASN A 223 2.42 -15.16 4.29
N VAL A 224 3.69 -14.90 3.93
CA VAL A 224 4.12 -14.51 2.58
C VAL A 224 5.36 -15.33 2.22
N ASP A 225 5.28 -16.09 1.14
CA ASP A 225 6.38 -16.96 0.68
C ASP A 225 7.48 -16.15 -0.01
N LEU A 226 7.09 -15.19 -0.85
CA LEU A 226 8.00 -14.28 -1.53
C LEU A 226 7.67 -12.81 -1.23
N VAL A 227 8.56 -12.17 -0.50
CA VAL A 227 8.47 -10.75 -0.14
C VAL A 227 9.22 -9.91 -1.18
N VAL A 228 8.52 -8.93 -1.77
CA VAL A 228 9.10 -7.82 -2.52
C VAL A 228 9.09 -6.60 -1.60
N PRO A 229 10.24 -6.13 -1.06
CA PRO A 229 10.28 -4.93 -0.24
C PRO A 229 9.97 -3.72 -1.13
N THR A 230 8.96 -2.91 -0.80
CA THR A 230 8.62 -1.69 -1.56
C THR A 230 7.57 -0.84 -0.84
N ASN A 231 7.55 0.45 -1.12
CA ASN A 231 6.47 1.36 -0.76
C ASN A 231 5.12 0.95 -1.41
N ASN A 232 4.29 0.19 -0.68
CA ASN A 232 2.96 -0.22 -1.13
C ASN A 232 1.85 0.85 -0.95
N LYS A 233 2.23 2.10 -0.73
CA LYS A 233 1.31 3.25 -0.53
C LYS A 233 1.42 4.29 -1.64
N GLY A 234 2.61 4.53 -2.14
CA GLY A 234 2.87 5.50 -3.21
C GLY A 234 2.24 5.08 -4.53
N ARG A 235 1.50 6.00 -5.17
CA ARG A 235 0.92 5.80 -6.51
C ARG A 235 2.00 5.43 -7.54
N ARG A 236 3.07 6.24 -7.62
CA ARG A 236 4.19 6.01 -8.54
C ARG A 236 4.97 4.73 -8.21
N ALA A 237 5.32 4.52 -6.94
CA ALA A 237 6.00 3.31 -6.49
C ALA A 237 5.23 2.04 -6.90
N LEU A 238 3.92 1.99 -6.68
CA LEU A 238 3.08 0.87 -7.12
C LEU A 238 3.05 0.71 -8.65
N SER A 239 2.93 1.80 -9.41
CA SER A 239 2.98 1.76 -10.87
C SER A 239 4.30 1.19 -11.39
N VAL A 240 5.45 1.68 -10.88
CA VAL A 240 6.79 1.19 -11.26
C VAL A 240 6.98 -0.28 -10.93
N VAL A 241 6.61 -0.73 -9.73
CA VAL A 241 6.81 -2.14 -9.34
C VAL A 241 5.93 -3.08 -10.15
N TYR A 242 4.66 -2.74 -10.42
CA TYR A 242 3.81 -3.55 -11.29
C TYR A 242 4.25 -3.53 -12.76
N TRP A 243 4.73 -2.38 -13.26
CA TRP A 243 5.29 -2.25 -14.60
C TRP A 243 6.55 -3.12 -14.78
N LEU A 244 7.50 -3.02 -13.86
CA LEU A 244 8.70 -3.88 -13.83
C LEU A 244 8.34 -5.35 -13.78
N LEU A 245 7.46 -5.74 -12.85
CA LEU A 245 7.06 -7.14 -12.71
C LEU A 245 6.36 -7.67 -13.98
N ALA A 246 5.62 -6.83 -14.70
CA ALA A 246 5.00 -7.20 -15.97
C ALA A 246 6.06 -7.43 -17.06
N ASN A 247 6.91 -6.43 -17.32
CA ASN A 247 7.95 -6.51 -18.36
C ASN A 247 8.92 -7.68 -18.08
N GLU A 248 9.45 -7.79 -16.88
CA GLU A 248 10.37 -8.87 -16.48
C GLU A 248 9.75 -10.28 -16.62
N THR A 249 8.43 -10.41 -16.43
CA THR A 249 7.70 -11.68 -16.63
C THR A 249 7.47 -11.97 -18.12
N LEU A 250 7.21 -10.94 -18.93
CA LEU A 250 7.02 -11.07 -20.38
C LEU A 250 8.33 -11.37 -21.11
N ASP A 251 9.44 -10.74 -20.70
CA ASP A 251 10.78 -10.99 -21.22
C ASP A 251 11.22 -12.44 -20.98
N ARG A 252 10.98 -12.96 -19.76
CA ARG A 252 11.23 -14.38 -19.43
C ARG A 252 10.36 -15.36 -20.20
N ARG A 253 9.13 -14.95 -20.54
CA ARG A 253 8.23 -15.70 -21.42
C ARG A 253 8.55 -15.53 -22.91
N GLY A 254 9.53 -14.69 -23.27
CA GLY A 254 9.95 -14.44 -24.65
C GLY A 254 8.90 -13.73 -25.50
N THR A 255 8.14 -12.81 -24.91
CA THR A 255 7.11 -12.03 -25.61
C THR A 255 7.62 -10.63 -25.94
N ASP A 256 7.62 -10.22 -27.22
CA ASP A 256 8.11 -8.90 -27.68
C ASP A 256 7.23 -7.69 -27.25
N GLN A 257 6.35 -7.84 -26.26
CA GLN A 257 5.45 -6.78 -25.80
C GLN A 257 6.07 -6.01 -24.62
N VAL A 258 6.70 -4.88 -24.93
CA VAL A 258 7.22 -3.94 -23.93
C VAL A 258 6.15 -2.87 -23.66
N TYR A 259 5.76 -2.69 -22.41
CA TYR A 259 4.85 -1.62 -21.98
C TYR A 259 5.63 -0.39 -21.50
N ALA A 260 5.02 0.80 -21.62
CA ALA A 260 5.58 2.03 -21.06
C ALA A 260 5.15 2.21 -19.60
N LEU A 261 5.90 2.99 -18.81
CA LEU A 261 5.58 3.21 -17.39
C LEU A 261 4.26 3.99 -17.24
N GLU A 262 4.02 4.92 -18.16
CA GLU A 262 2.82 5.75 -18.25
C GLU A 262 1.55 4.92 -18.39
N ASP A 263 1.61 3.73 -19.04
CA ASP A 263 0.47 2.83 -19.19
C ASP A 263 -0.05 2.26 -17.84
N PHE A 264 0.81 2.28 -16.82
CA PHE A 264 0.56 1.79 -15.46
C PHE A 264 0.27 2.92 -14.46
N GLU A 265 0.44 4.19 -14.83
CA GLU A 265 -0.04 5.33 -14.04
C GLU A 265 -1.56 5.50 -14.24
N ALA A 266 -2.33 5.59 -13.15
CA ALA A 266 -3.76 5.81 -13.24
C ALA A 266 -4.05 7.24 -13.73
N GLU A 267 -4.80 7.43 -14.82
CA GLU A 267 -5.39 8.76 -15.10
C GLU A 267 -6.30 9.16 -13.91
N VAL A 268 -6.20 10.42 -13.49
CA VAL A 268 -6.69 10.94 -12.19
C VAL A 268 -8.21 10.83 -12.01
#